data_AF-A0ABF7R319-F1
#
_entry.id   AF-A0ABF7R319-F1
#
_cell.length_a   1.000
_cell.length_b   1.000
_cell.length_c   1.000
_cell.angle_alpha   90.00
_cell.angle_beta   90.00
_cell.angle_gamma   90.00
#
_symmetry.space_group_name_H-M   'P 1'
#
loop_
_entity.id
_entity.type
_entity.pdbx_description
1 polymer ?
#
loop_
_entity_poly.entity_id
_entity_poly.type
_entity_poly.pdbx_seq_one_letter_code
_entity_poly.pdbx_strand_id
1 'polypeptide(L)'
;MASDVFDSYSAGTTPKRTINPDAVRLVKERYGIDMLANGQHNKALTDLPQVDVVITMGCGVQCPSLPAQMRQDWGLDDPTGLGDDKFNQVIDQLEERVKELKEALQTTKLGR
;
A
#
# COMPACT_ATOMS: atom_id res chain seq x y z
N MET A 1 10.36 -3.55 -6.63
CA MET A 1 9.69 -4.70 -7.31
C MET A 1 8.96 -4.28 -8.58
N ALA A 2 8.27 -3.12 -8.59
CA ALA A 2 7.53 -2.65 -9.77
C ALA A 2 7.82 -1.18 -10.16
N SER A 3 8.92 -0.61 -9.68
CA SER A 3 9.32 0.78 -9.94
C SER A 3 9.65 1.06 -11.41
N ASP A 4 9.84 0.01 -12.22
CA ASP A 4 9.97 0.06 -13.67
C ASP A 4 8.63 0.21 -14.40
N VAL A 5 7.50 0.05 -13.69
CA VAL A 5 6.14 0.06 -14.26
C VAL A 5 5.30 1.20 -13.68
N PHE A 6 5.37 1.45 -12.38
CA PHE A 6 4.59 2.49 -11.73
C PHE A 6 5.28 3.10 -10.50
N ASP A 7 4.98 4.38 -10.25
CA ASP A 7 5.29 5.05 -8.99
C ASP A 7 4.24 4.71 -7.94
N SER A 8 4.66 4.54 -6.69
CA SER A 8 3.78 4.11 -5.59
C SER A 8 3.68 5.18 -4.51
N TYR A 9 2.46 5.43 -4.05
CA TYR A 9 2.15 6.35 -2.97
C TYR A 9 1.20 5.69 -1.97
N SER A 10 1.25 6.10 -0.70
CA SER A 10 0.39 5.61 0.37
C SER A 10 -0.10 6.76 1.25
N ALA A 11 -1.32 6.62 1.77
CA ALA A 11 -1.94 7.57 2.69
C ALA A 11 -3.08 6.89 3.47
N GLY A 12 -3.56 7.54 4.52
CA GLY A 12 -4.69 7.08 5.32
C GLY A 12 -5.76 8.16 5.51
N THR A 13 -6.99 7.73 5.80
CA THR A 13 -8.11 8.62 6.17
C THR A 13 -7.87 9.30 7.51
N THR A 14 -7.31 8.57 8.47
CA THR A 14 -6.95 9.06 9.80
C THR A 14 -5.49 8.73 10.11
N PRO A 15 -4.52 9.51 9.59
CA PRO A 15 -3.09 9.24 9.78
C PRO A 15 -2.70 9.29 11.26
N LYS A 16 -2.12 8.21 11.78
CA LYS A 16 -1.50 8.20 13.11
C LYS A 16 -0.15 8.94 13.07
N ARG A 17 0.42 9.28 14.23
CA ARG A 17 1.73 9.96 14.29
C ARG A 17 2.90 9.12 13.78
N THR A 18 2.84 7.80 13.95
CA THR A 18 3.93 6.89 13.62
C THR A 18 3.43 5.71 12.81
N ILE A 19 4.28 5.17 11.94
CA ILE A 19 4.04 3.88 11.28
C ILE A 19 3.98 2.79 12.36
N ASN A 20 3.20 1.73 12.12
CA ASN A 20 3.14 0.59 13.02
C ASN A 20 4.56 -0.02 13.20
N PRO A 21 5.11 -0.09 14.42
CA PRO A 21 6.45 -0.61 14.67
C PRO A 21 6.67 -2.05 14.22
N ASP A 22 5.63 -2.90 14.29
CA ASP A 22 5.72 -4.30 13.85
C ASP A 22 5.87 -4.37 12.33
N ALA A 23 5.13 -3.54 11.59
CA ALA A 23 5.32 -3.43 10.15
C ALA A 23 6.74 -2.93 9.80
N VAL A 24 7.26 -1.93 10.51
CA VAL A 24 8.64 -1.43 10.33
C VAL A 24 9.66 -2.53 10.55
N ARG A 25 9.55 -3.26 11.66
CA ARG A 25 10.44 -4.36 12.01
C ARG A 25 10.39 -5.47 10.97
N LEU A 26 9.20 -5.98 10.64
CA LEU A 26 9.03 -7.13 9.76
C LEU A 26 9.44 -6.83 8.31
N VAL A 27 9.12 -5.65 7.79
CA VAL A 27 9.57 -5.23 6.44
C VAL A 27 11.09 -5.11 6.39
N LYS A 28 11.72 -4.59 7.45
CA LYS A 28 13.19 -4.50 7.55
C LYS A 28 13.82 -5.89 7.63
N GLU A 29 13.27 -6.79 8.43
CA GLU A 29 13.76 -8.17 8.58
C GLU A 29 13.64 -8.96 7.27
N ARG A 30 12.50 -8.85 6.57
CA ARG A 30 12.23 -9.63 5.35
C ARG A 30 12.96 -9.10 4.11
N TYR A 31 13.01 -7.79 3.94
CA TYR A 31 13.46 -7.17 2.69
C TYR A 31 14.71 -6.31 2.85
N GLY A 32 15.22 -6.12 4.08
CA GLY A 32 16.31 -5.18 4.35
C GLY A 32 15.90 -3.72 4.19
N ILE A 33 14.60 -3.42 4.11
CA ILE A 33 14.08 -2.08 3.87
C ILE A 33 13.76 -1.40 5.20
N ASP A 34 14.57 -0.40 5.57
CA ASP A 34 14.27 0.46 6.71
C ASP A 34 13.32 1.60 6.28
N MET A 35 12.02 1.40 6.51
CA MET A 35 11.00 2.36 6.08
C MET A 35 11.20 3.76 6.67
N LEU A 36 11.57 3.85 7.94
CA LEU A 36 11.73 5.13 8.62
C LEU A 36 13.01 5.84 8.18
N ALA A 37 14.12 5.12 8.05
CA ALA A 37 15.36 5.69 7.52
C ALA A 37 15.20 6.15 6.05
N ASN A 38 14.32 5.49 5.30
CA ASN A 38 13.94 5.88 3.93
C ASN A 38 12.90 7.01 3.88
N GLY A 39 12.59 7.65 5.01
CA GLY A 39 11.71 8.83 5.09
C GLY A 39 10.21 8.54 5.01
N GLN A 40 9.79 7.27 5.12
CA GLN A 40 8.37 6.93 5.13
C GLN A 40 7.70 7.45 6.42
N HIS A 41 6.50 7.99 6.26
CA HIS A 41 5.66 8.51 7.33
C HIS A 41 4.19 8.40 6.91
N ASN A 42 3.28 8.49 7.88
CA ASN A 42 1.85 8.49 7.60
C ASN A 42 1.45 9.83 6.97
N LYS A 43 0.67 9.77 5.89
CA LYS A 43 0.22 10.92 5.10
C LYS A 43 -1.30 10.96 5.03
N ALA A 44 -1.88 12.15 4.93
CA ALA A 44 -3.31 12.30 4.68
C ALA A 44 -3.62 12.04 3.20
N LEU A 45 -4.87 11.68 2.90
CA LEU A 45 -5.31 11.50 1.50
C LEU A 45 -5.12 12.78 0.66
N THR A 46 -5.19 13.96 1.30
CA THR A 46 -4.96 15.27 0.66
C THR A 46 -3.51 15.51 0.25
N ASP A 47 -2.58 14.73 0.79
CA ASP A 47 -1.15 14.85 0.50
C ASP A 47 -0.73 13.97 -0.69
N LEU A 48 -1.66 13.15 -1.20
CA LEU A 48 -1.41 12.33 -2.38
C LEU A 48 -1.41 13.20 -3.64
N PRO A 49 -0.50 12.92 -4.59
CA PRO A 49 -0.61 13.50 -5.92
C PRO A 49 -1.84 12.92 -6.64
N GLN A 50 -2.16 13.47 -7.82
CA GLN A 50 -3.08 12.80 -8.71
C GLN A 50 -2.53 11.43 -9.11
N VAL A 51 -3.37 10.41 -9.04
CA VAL A 51 -3.00 9.02 -9.34
C VAL A 51 -3.94 8.42 -10.37
N ASP A 52 -3.42 7.52 -11.21
CA ASP A 52 -4.20 6.82 -12.22
C ASP A 52 -4.96 5.61 -11.64
N VAL A 53 -4.39 4.99 -10.60
CA VAL A 53 -4.91 3.80 -9.94
C VAL A 53 -5.04 4.04 -8.44
N VAL A 54 -6.21 3.74 -7.88
CA VAL A 54 -6.45 3.75 -6.43
C VAL A 54 -6.70 2.34 -5.94
N ILE A 55 -5.93 1.91 -4.95
CA ILE A 55 -6.10 0.62 -4.29
C ILE A 55 -6.50 0.84 -2.84
N THR A 56 -7.61 0.22 -2.42
CA THR A 56 -8.04 0.19 -1.02
C THR A 56 -7.70 -1.16 -0.41
N MET A 57 -7.38 -1.17 0.89
CA MET A 57 -6.99 -2.38 1.62
C MET A 57 -8.12 -2.86 2.55
N GLY A 58 -9.39 -2.81 2.13
CA GLY A 58 -10.49 -3.35 2.94
C GLY A 58 -10.89 -2.56 4.20
N CYS A 59 -10.44 -1.31 4.36
CA CYS A 59 -10.62 -0.56 5.61
C CYS A 59 -12.08 -0.29 6.04
N GLY A 60 -13.10 -0.63 5.24
CA GLY A 60 -14.52 -0.43 5.55
C GLY A 60 -14.95 1.04 5.73
N VAL A 61 -14.00 1.97 5.67
CA VAL A 61 -14.21 3.41 5.75
C VAL A 61 -14.55 3.92 4.35
N GLN A 62 -15.54 4.80 4.26
CA GLN A 62 -15.79 5.56 3.04
C GLN A 62 -14.57 6.44 2.77
N CYS A 63 -13.66 5.95 1.92
CA CYS A 63 -12.61 6.79 1.38
C CYS A 63 -13.29 7.87 0.53
N PRO A 64 -12.98 9.17 0.73
CA PRO A 64 -13.42 10.20 -0.19
C PRO A 64 -13.02 9.81 -1.62
N SER A 65 -13.88 10.12 -2.59
CA SER A 65 -13.66 9.74 -3.99
C SER A 65 -12.43 10.45 -4.53
N LEU A 66 -11.27 9.78 -4.44
CA LEU A 66 -10.07 10.16 -5.16
C LEU A 66 -10.30 9.87 -6.66
N PRO A 67 -10.13 10.87 -7.54
CA PRO A 67 -10.19 10.67 -8.99
C PRO A 67 -9.13 9.66 -9.41
N ALA A 68 -9.53 8.62 -10.13
CA ALA A 68 -8.65 7.60 -10.68
C ALA A 68 -9.29 6.95 -11.90
N GLN A 69 -8.47 6.48 -12.84
CA GLN A 69 -8.93 5.73 -14.01
C GLN A 69 -9.31 4.30 -13.63
N MET A 70 -8.62 3.73 -12.63
CA MET A 70 -8.86 2.38 -12.13
C MET A 70 -8.95 2.40 -10.60
N ARG A 71 -9.88 1.61 -10.06
CA ARG A 71 -10.03 1.39 -8.62
C ARG A 71 -10.14 -0.08 -8.32
N GLN A 72 -9.37 -0.56 -7.35
CA GLN A 72 -9.42 -1.93 -6.85
C GLN A 72 -9.55 -1.92 -5.32
N ASP A 73 -10.29 -2.89 -4.79
CA ASP A 73 -10.27 -3.19 -3.36
C ASP A 73 -9.64 -4.55 -3.14
N TRP A 74 -8.53 -4.58 -2.41
CA TRP A 74 -7.80 -5.80 -2.12
C TRP A 74 -8.33 -6.54 -0.88
N GLY A 75 -9.19 -5.89 -0.08
CA GLY A 75 -9.90 -6.53 1.02
C GLY A 75 -9.00 -7.17 2.08
N LEU A 76 -7.81 -6.59 2.34
CA LEU A 76 -6.85 -7.14 3.28
C LEU A 76 -7.22 -6.80 4.72
N ASP A 77 -7.19 -7.78 5.62
CA ASP A 77 -7.44 -7.54 7.04
C ASP A 77 -6.31 -6.71 7.69
N ASP A 78 -6.67 -5.81 8.62
CA ASP A 78 -5.67 -5.07 9.41
C ASP A 78 -4.99 -6.01 10.43
N PRO A 79 -3.68 -6.29 10.30
CA PRO A 79 -2.98 -7.21 11.19
C PRO A 79 -2.64 -6.60 12.55
N THR A 80 -2.95 -5.31 12.79
CA THR A 80 -2.57 -4.59 14.00
C THR A 80 -3.03 -5.32 15.27
N GLY A 81 -2.07 -5.67 16.13
CA GLY A 81 -2.33 -6.36 17.40
C GLY A 81 -2.58 -7.87 17.29
N LEU A 82 -2.48 -8.45 16.09
CA LEU A 82 -2.72 -9.89 15.86
C LEU A 82 -1.45 -10.76 15.81
N GLY A 83 -0.28 -10.16 16.06
CA GLY A 83 1.02 -10.85 16.10
C GLY A 83 1.67 -11.07 14.74
N ASP A 84 2.95 -11.46 14.77
CA ASP A 84 3.83 -11.51 13.59
C ASP A 84 3.31 -12.44 12.48
N ASP A 85 2.72 -13.59 12.82
CA ASP A 85 2.17 -14.52 11.83
C ASP A 85 1.11 -13.87 10.95
N LYS A 86 0.25 -13.01 11.54
CA LYS A 86 -0.79 -12.29 10.80
C LYS A 86 -0.21 -11.18 9.95
N PHE A 87 0.78 -10.45 10.46
CA PHE A 87 1.52 -9.49 9.63
C PHE A 87 2.19 -10.17 8.43
N ASN A 88 2.85 -11.31 8.65
CA ASN A 88 3.52 -12.04 7.58
C ASN A 88 2.53 -12.51 6.52
N GLN A 89 1.38 -13.05 6.91
CA GLN A 89 0.30 -13.43 5.99
C GLN A 89 -0.20 -12.25 5.14
N VAL A 90 -0.33 -11.05 5.73
CA VAL A 90 -0.74 -9.85 4.99
C VAL A 90 0.37 -9.36 4.07
N ILE A 91 1.63 -9.42 4.50
CA ILE A 91 2.79 -9.03 3.69
C ILE A 91 2.91 -9.96 2.46
N ASP A 92 2.70 -11.26 2.63
CA ASP A 92 2.73 -12.23 1.52
C ASP A 92 1.64 -11.92 0.49
N GLN A 93 0.41 -11.68 0.95
CA GLN A 93 -0.69 -11.28 0.07
C GLN A 93 -0.42 -9.96 -0.64
N LEU A 94 0.15 -8.96 0.04
CA LEU A 94 0.56 -7.71 -0.58
C LEU A 94 1.59 -7.92 -1.69
N GLU A 95 2.57 -8.80 -1.46
CA GLU A 95 3.60 -9.11 -2.44
C GLU A 95 2.99 -9.74 -3.71
N GLU A 96 2.10 -10.72 -3.56
CA GLU A 96 1.41 -11.37 -4.67
C GLU A 96 0.57 -10.36 -5.46
N ARG A 97 -0.26 -9.56 -4.78
CA ARG A 97 -1.14 -8.56 -5.43
C ARG A 97 -0.36 -7.47 -6.15
N VAL A 98 0.80 -7.05 -5.62
CA VAL A 98 1.68 -6.10 -6.32
C VAL A 98 2.27 -6.69 -7.59
N LYS A 99 2.62 -7.98 -7.60
CA LYS A 99 3.11 -8.68 -8.81
C LYS A 99 2.00 -8.79 -9.86
N GLU A 100 0.81 -9.22 -9.46
CA GLU A 100 -0.35 -9.31 -10.34
C GLU A 100 -0.70 -7.94 -10.95
N LEU A 101 -0.70 -6.88 -10.14
CA LEU A 101 -0.93 -5.51 -10.62
C LEU A 101 0.13 -5.09 -11.63
N LYS A 102 1.41 -5.40 -11.37
CA LYS A 102 2.51 -5.10 -12.30
C LYS A 102 2.25 -5.74 -13.67
N GLU A 103 1.91 -7.02 -13.70
CA GLU A 103 1.62 -7.75 -14.95
C GLU A 103 0.39 -7.18 -15.67
N ALA A 104 -0.68 -6.89 -14.93
CA ALA A 104 -1.89 -6.30 -15.46
C ALA A 104 -1.64 -4.91 -16.10
N LEU A 105 -0.82 -4.07 -15.48
CA LEU A 105 -0.50 -2.73 -15.99
C LEU A 105 0.52 -2.74 -17.14
N GLN A 106 1.37 -3.76 -17.24
CA GLN A 106 2.24 -3.93 -18.41
C GLN A 106 1.45 -4.31 -19.67
N THR A 107 0.36 -5.05 -19.51
CA THR A 107 -0.52 -5.46 -20.61
C THR A 107 -1.60 -4.42 -20.93
N THR A 108 -1.99 -3.61 -19.95
CA THR A 108 -3.03 -2.58 -20.08
C THR A 108 -2.41 -1.20 -20.23
N LYS A 109 -2.55 -0.57 -21.40
CA LYS A 109 -2.20 0.85 -21.55
C LYS A 109 -3.27 1.71 -20.86
N LEU A 110 -2.99 2.15 -19.63
CA LEU A 110 -3.69 3.27 -19.02
C LEU A 110 -3.36 4.53 -19.85
N GLY A 111 -4.37 5.26 -20.28
CA GLY A 111 -4.20 6.39 -21.19
C GLY A 111 -3.50 7.56 -20.51
N ARG A 112 -2.50 8.13 -21.19
CA ARG A 112 -2.12 9.54 -21.03
C ARG A 112 -2.57 10.30 -22.28
#